data_AF-A0A1B6MAI0-F1
#
_entry.id   AF-A0A1B6MAI0-F1
#
_cell.length_a   1.000
_cell.length_b   1.000
_cell.length_c   1.000
_cell.angle_alpha   90.00
_cell.angle_beta   90.00
_cell.angle_gamma   90.00
#
_symmetry.space_group_name_H-M   'P 1'
#
loop_
_entity.id
_entity.type
_entity.pdbx_description
1 polymer ?
#
loop_
_entity_poly.entity_id
_entity_poly.type
_entity_poly.pdbx_seq_one_letter_code
_entity_poly.pdbx_strand_id
1 'polypeptide(L)'
;TVYLITDMERFQPKRKKAKVQRRTFRLLGIKSTTPEELFSRKIDGGEFEEALHLARMYNLDSDRVYQSQWRNSPVSEDTISAYLSKISKKRWVFEECHERVPDTLAAAKKLIEFGLKITSLEALAELAPDGNQSLEDDVKTKEDQVVDKKLTKNGKDWLSLPTRKLSEDQKCLIVTRRTLLRFSDRLHTYEQIISSSETAYDREMYDKFRRQPIVLSAVELARESDHRAVGLLLTYQGHGALPYWLTVLSNFPETTDPAAYKDLLPECSG
;
A
#
# COMPACT_ATOMS: atom_id res chain seq x y z
N THR A 1 55.33 25.31 -7.17
CA THR A 1 56.29 24.41 -6.50
C THR A 1 56.56 23.26 -7.43
N VAL A 2 57.77 23.20 -8.01
CA VAL A 2 58.11 22.26 -9.09
C VAL A 2 58.65 20.99 -8.47
N TYR A 3 58.03 19.84 -8.74
CA TYR A 3 58.53 18.53 -8.32
C TYR A 3 59.38 17.94 -9.45
N LEU A 4 60.65 17.65 -9.16
CA LEU A 4 61.53 16.88 -10.04
C LEU A 4 61.30 15.39 -9.80
N ILE A 5 60.77 14.70 -10.80
CA ILE A 5 60.66 13.24 -10.81
C ILE A 5 62.02 12.72 -11.31
N THR A 6 62.84 12.19 -10.39
CA THR A 6 64.12 11.56 -10.75
C THR A 6 64.00 10.05 -10.65
N ASP A 7 64.11 9.34 -11.78
CA ASP A 7 64.09 7.87 -11.87
C ASP A 7 65.41 7.20 -11.42
N MET A 8 66.17 7.83 -10.52
CA MET A 8 67.40 7.24 -10.01
C MET A 8 67.08 6.07 -9.07
N GLU A 9 67.64 4.89 -9.34
CA GLU A 9 67.38 3.65 -8.59
C GLU A 9 67.59 3.78 -7.06
N ARG A 10 68.50 4.66 -6.61
CA ARG A 10 68.76 4.89 -5.17
C ARG A 10 67.56 5.45 -4.39
N PHE A 11 66.60 6.07 -5.08
CA PHE A 11 65.39 6.63 -4.48
C PHE A 11 64.16 5.73 -4.66
N GLN A 12 64.32 4.53 -5.26
CA GLN A 12 63.23 3.56 -5.29
C GLN A 12 62.93 3.10 -3.86
N PRO A 13 61.67 3.20 -3.38
CA PRO A 13 61.32 2.72 -2.05
C PRO A 13 61.60 1.23 -1.95
N LYS A 14 62.30 0.82 -0.89
CA LYS A 14 62.66 -0.60 -0.66
C LYS A 14 61.40 -1.46 -0.78
N ARG A 15 61.39 -2.42 -1.72
CA ARG A 15 60.25 -3.32 -1.95
C ARG A 15 59.85 -3.97 -0.62
N LYS A 16 58.62 -3.70 -0.16
CA LYS A 16 58.08 -4.28 1.08
C LYS A 16 58.04 -5.80 0.91
N LYS A 17 58.67 -6.54 1.82
CA LYS A 17 58.68 -8.01 1.79
C LYS A 17 57.23 -8.52 1.85
N ALA A 18 56.86 -9.45 0.97
CA ALA A 18 55.53 -10.05 0.96
C ALA A 18 55.27 -10.72 2.32
N LYS A 19 54.31 -10.19 3.08
CA LYS A 19 53.97 -10.70 4.41
C LYS A 19 53.01 -11.87 4.23
N VAL A 20 53.51 -13.09 4.35
CA VAL A 20 52.69 -14.31 4.25
C VAL A 20 51.79 -14.40 5.49
N GLN A 21 50.50 -14.14 5.35
CA GLN A 21 49.53 -14.42 6.40
C GLN A 21 49.15 -15.90 6.35
N ARG A 22 49.52 -16.67 7.38
CA ARG A 22 48.96 -18.01 7.60
C ARG A 22 47.66 -17.89 8.38
N ARG A 23 46.55 -18.33 7.79
CA ARG A 23 45.27 -18.53 8.49
C ARG A 23 45.13 -20.00 8.86
N THR A 24 45.02 -20.28 10.15
CA THR A 24 44.76 -21.63 10.67
C THR A 24 43.28 -21.73 11.02
N PHE A 25 42.57 -22.63 10.34
CA PHE A 25 41.16 -22.93 10.63
C PHE A 25 41.06 -24.27 11.37
N ARG A 26 40.22 -24.35 12.41
CA ARG A 26 39.93 -25.58 13.14
C ARG A 26 38.44 -25.88 13.00
N LEU A 27 38.11 -27.06 12.46
CA LEU A 27 36.73 -27.52 12.36
C LEU A 27 36.21 -27.84 13.78
N LEU A 28 35.16 -27.14 14.21
CA LEU A 28 34.57 -27.32 15.55
C LEU A 28 33.52 -28.44 15.59
N GLY A 29 32.83 -28.69 14.49
CA GLY A 29 31.83 -29.75 14.38
C GLY A 29 31.07 -29.71 13.06
N ILE A 30 30.38 -30.80 12.74
CA ILE A 30 29.48 -30.92 11.59
C ILE A 30 28.08 -31.12 12.16
N LYS A 31 27.12 -30.33 11.68
CA LYS A 31 25.70 -30.49 12.01
C LYS A 31 24.95 -30.79 10.71
N SER A 32 24.16 -31.85 10.69
CA SER A 32 23.18 -32.06 9.62
C SER A 32 22.08 -31.02 9.76
N THR A 33 21.90 -30.18 8.74
CA THR A 33 20.80 -29.22 8.66
C THR A 33 19.95 -29.55 7.45
N THR A 34 18.64 -29.49 7.60
CA THR A 34 17.73 -29.67 6.47
C THR A 34 17.81 -28.45 5.53
N PRO A 35 17.46 -28.59 4.24
CA PRO A 35 17.41 -27.46 3.32
C PRO A 35 16.47 -26.33 3.79
N GLU A 36 15.37 -26.67 4.47
CA GLU A 36 14.41 -25.69 5.02
C GLU A 36 14.98 -24.89 6.20
N GLU A 37 15.72 -25.54 7.08
CA GLU A 37 16.42 -24.89 8.19
C GLU A 37 17.51 -23.95 7.67
N LEU A 38 18.28 -24.42 6.69
CA LEU A 38 19.32 -23.61 6.05
C LEU A 38 18.71 -22.41 5.33
N PHE A 39 17.61 -22.62 4.59
CA PHE A 39 16.87 -21.56 3.92
C PHE A 39 16.33 -20.50 4.89
N SER A 40 15.69 -20.92 5.99
CA SER A 40 15.17 -19.99 7.00
C SER A 40 16.30 -19.19 7.63
N ARG A 41 17.42 -19.84 7.99
CA ARG A 41 18.60 -19.17 8.53
C ARG A 41 19.21 -18.16 7.55
N LYS A 42 19.21 -18.46 6.24
CA LYS A 42 19.73 -17.53 5.20
C LYS A 42 18.83 -16.30 5.05
N ILE A 43 17.52 -16.47 5.15
CA ILE A 43 16.57 -15.35 5.21
C ILE A 43 16.84 -14.48 6.45
N ASP A 44 16.99 -15.10 7.62
CA ASP A 44 17.25 -14.38 8.87
C ASP A 44 18.62 -13.67 8.86
N GLY A 45 19.60 -14.23 8.14
CA GLY A 45 20.92 -13.64 7.92
C GLY A 45 20.98 -12.53 6.86
N GLY A 46 19.88 -12.25 6.15
CA GLY A 46 19.83 -11.26 5.06
C GLY A 46 20.48 -11.70 3.74
N GLU A 47 20.87 -12.96 3.62
CA GLU A 47 21.51 -13.53 2.42
C GLU A 47 20.46 -14.00 1.41
N PHE A 48 19.69 -13.04 0.89
CA PHE A 48 18.50 -13.32 0.11
C PHE A 48 18.77 -13.98 -1.26
N GLU A 49 19.91 -13.70 -1.89
CA GLU A 49 20.27 -14.30 -3.18
C GLU A 49 20.52 -15.81 -3.05
N GLU A 50 21.27 -16.20 -2.01
CA GLU A 50 21.49 -17.60 -1.69
C GLU A 50 20.18 -18.28 -1.28
N ALA A 51 19.32 -17.59 -0.52
CA ALA A 51 18.00 -18.09 -0.18
C ALA A 51 17.14 -18.33 -1.45
N LEU A 52 17.13 -17.40 -2.42
CA LEU A 52 16.43 -17.59 -3.70
C LEU A 52 16.99 -18.75 -4.50
N HIS A 53 18.31 -18.94 -4.51
CA HIS A 53 18.95 -20.08 -5.16
C HIS A 53 18.52 -21.41 -4.50
N LEU A 54 18.53 -21.47 -3.17
CA LEU A 54 18.06 -22.62 -2.41
C LEU A 54 16.58 -22.90 -2.66
N ALA A 55 15.75 -21.87 -2.74
CA ALA A 55 14.33 -22.02 -3.05
C ALA A 55 14.10 -22.65 -4.42
N ARG A 56 14.86 -22.23 -5.44
CA ARG A 56 14.80 -22.85 -6.77
C ARG A 56 15.31 -24.29 -6.78
N MET A 57 16.40 -24.54 -6.05
CA MET A 57 17.05 -25.85 -6.02
C MET A 57 16.24 -26.91 -5.27
N TYR A 58 15.58 -26.53 -4.18
CA TYR A 58 14.80 -27.44 -3.34
C TYR A 58 13.28 -27.23 -3.46
N ASN A 59 12.83 -26.44 -4.43
CA ASN A 59 11.41 -26.09 -4.66
C ASN A 59 10.71 -25.55 -3.40
N LEU A 60 11.39 -24.65 -2.68
CA LEU A 60 10.85 -23.98 -1.49
C LEU A 60 10.09 -22.70 -1.89
N ASP A 61 9.26 -22.22 -0.98
CA ASP A 61 8.46 -21.01 -1.18
C ASP A 61 9.34 -19.75 -1.29
N SER A 62 9.50 -19.25 -2.51
CA SER A 62 10.26 -18.03 -2.82
C SER A 62 9.56 -16.77 -2.29
N ASP A 63 8.23 -16.80 -2.07
CA ASP A 63 7.50 -15.66 -1.51
C ASP A 63 8.06 -15.29 -0.13
N ARG A 64 8.51 -16.27 0.68
CA ARG A 64 9.12 -16.01 2.00
C ARG A 64 10.33 -15.08 1.93
N VAL A 65 11.12 -15.18 0.86
CA VAL A 65 12.28 -14.31 0.66
C VAL A 65 11.83 -12.89 0.34
N TYR A 66 10.91 -12.74 -0.62
CA TYR A 66 10.39 -11.42 -0.99
C TYR A 66 9.61 -10.74 0.13
N GLN A 67 8.87 -11.51 0.95
CA GLN A 67 8.19 -11.00 2.14
C GLN A 67 9.19 -10.47 3.19
N SER A 68 10.31 -11.18 3.40
CA SER A 68 11.36 -10.72 4.30
C SER A 68 12.07 -9.47 3.76
N GLN A 69 12.39 -9.45 2.47
CA GLN A 69 12.95 -8.25 1.80
C GLN A 69 12.03 -7.04 1.94
N TRP A 70 10.74 -7.22 1.67
CA TRP A 70 9.73 -6.16 1.80
C TRP A 70 9.69 -5.59 3.23
N ARG A 71 9.59 -6.45 4.25
CA ARG A 71 9.51 -6.03 5.66
C ARG A 71 10.71 -5.23 6.15
N ASN A 72 11.89 -5.56 5.62
CA ASN A 72 13.16 -4.91 5.96
C ASN A 72 13.48 -3.69 5.09
N SER A 73 12.66 -3.42 4.06
CA SER A 73 12.84 -2.29 3.15
C SER A 73 11.86 -1.14 3.45
N PRO A 74 12.26 0.12 3.24
CA PRO A 74 11.31 1.23 3.22
C PRO A 74 10.39 1.09 2.00
N VAL A 75 9.16 1.58 2.13
CA VAL A 75 8.21 1.54 1.02
C VAL A 75 8.56 2.63 0.00
N SER A 76 8.84 2.24 -1.23
CA SER A 76 9.10 3.11 -2.37
C SER A 76 8.58 2.46 -3.66
N GLU A 77 8.50 3.22 -4.75
CA GLU A 77 8.10 2.68 -6.05
C GLU A 77 9.04 1.53 -6.50
N ASP A 78 10.33 1.67 -6.22
CA ASP A 78 11.34 0.65 -6.53
C ASP A 78 11.13 -0.62 -5.70
N THR A 79 10.86 -0.51 -4.39
CA THR A 79 10.67 -1.70 -3.54
C THR A 79 9.34 -2.40 -3.81
N ILE A 80 8.28 -1.65 -4.15
CA ILE A 80 6.98 -2.19 -4.56
C ILE A 80 7.17 -3.04 -5.83
N SER A 81 7.82 -2.48 -6.85
CA SER A 81 8.05 -3.18 -8.12
C SER A 81 9.07 -4.34 -7.98
N ALA A 82 10.07 -4.21 -7.12
CA ALA A 82 11.09 -5.23 -6.93
C ALA A 82 10.61 -6.46 -6.13
N TYR A 83 9.73 -6.26 -5.14
CA TYR A 83 9.32 -7.29 -4.18
C TYR A 83 7.83 -7.63 -4.27
N LEU A 84 6.92 -6.68 -4.04
CA LEU A 84 5.48 -6.97 -3.97
C LEU A 84 4.93 -7.54 -5.28
N SER A 85 5.41 -7.06 -6.43
CA SER A 85 4.96 -7.54 -7.75
C SER A 85 5.31 -9.02 -8.00
N LYS A 86 6.32 -9.57 -7.30
CA LYS A 86 6.83 -10.94 -7.49
C LYS A 86 6.21 -11.95 -6.53
N ILE A 87 5.43 -11.49 -5.55
CA ILE A 87 4.80 -12.35 -4.54
C ILE A 87 3.56 -13.01 -5.16
N SER A 88 3.51 -14.34 -5.11
CA SER A 88 2.42 -15.12 -5.69
C SER A 88 1.15 -15.08 -4.82
N LYS A 89 1.31 -15.01 -3.49
CA LYS A 89 0.22 -14.97 -2.52
C LYS A 89 -0.51 -13.62 -2.48
N LYS A 90 -1.50 -13.44 -3.36
CA LYS A 90 -2.32 -12.21 -3.47
C LYS A 90 -2.92 -11.74 -2.12
N ARG A 91 -3.44 -12.66 -1.29
CA ARG A 91 -4.01 -12.31 0.04
C ARG A 91 -3.02 -11.59 0.95
N TRP A 92 -1.75 -12.03 0.93
CA TRP A 92 -0.71 -11.40 1.74
C TRP A 92 -0.39 -9.98 1.23
N VAL A 93 -0.34 -9.80 -0.10
CA VAL A 93 -0.12 -8.48 -0.72
C VAL A 93 -1.26 -7.51 -0.37
N PHE A 94 -2.50 -8.00 -0.32
CA PHE A 94 -3.67 -7.19 0.09
C PHE A 94 -3.56 -6.72 1.53
N GLU A 95 -3.19 -7.60 2.45
CA GLU A 95 -2.99 -7.25 3.86
C GLU A 95 -1.89 -6.21 4.02
N GLU A 96 -0.78 -6.34 3.29
CA GLU A 96 0.30 -5.34 3.34
C GLU A 96 -0.12 -3.99 2.76
N CYS A 97 -0.89 -3.95 1.67
CA CYS A 97 -1.43 -2.70 1.13
C CYS A 97 -2.44 -2.04 2.09
N HIS A 98 -3.11 -2.85 2.93
CA HIS A 98 -4.04 -2.39 3.95
C HIS A 98 -3.30 -1.85 5.18
N GLU A 99 -2.39 -2.62 5.75
CA GLU A 99 -1.76 -2.35 7.04
C GLU A 99 -0.55 -1.42 6.94
N ARG A 100 0.32 -1.58 5.93
CA ARG A 100 1.56 -0.81 5.83
C ARG A 100 1.25 0.64 5.45
N VAL A 101 1.86 1.58 6.17
CA VAL A 101 1.87 3.01 5.81
C VAL A 101 3.29 3.42 5.43
N PRO A 102 3.50 4.03 4.27
CA PRO A 102 4.81 4.56 3.90
C PRO A 102 5.18 5.83 4.67
N ASP A 103 6.48 6.12 4.75
CA ASP A 103 6.98 7.31 5.46
C ASP A 103 6.90 8.58 4.60
N THR A 104 6.58 8.46 3.32
CA THR A 104 6.44 9.60 2.40
C THR A 104 5.09 9.60 1.71
N LEU A 105 4.57 10.81 1.44
CA LEU A 105 3.31 11.01 0.71
C LEU A 105 3.34 10.34 -0.67
N ALA A 106 4.44 10.51 -1.41
CA ALA A 106 4.61 9.91 -2.72
C ALA A 106 4.55 8.37 -2.67
N ALA A 107 5.24 7.76 -1.70
CA ALA A 107 5.19 6.30 -1.54
C ALA A 107 3.80 5.82 -1.09
N ALA A 108 3.09 6.56 -0.24
CA ALA A 108 1.71 6.26 0.14
C ALA A 108 0.78 6.23 -1.08
N LYS A 109 0.89 7.21 -1.97
CA LYS A 109 0.14 7.23 -3.24
C LYS A 109 0.47 6.01 -4.09
N LYS A 110 1.76 5.69 -4.27
CA LYS A 110 2.22 4.57 -5.09
C LYS A 110 1.77 3.20 -4.54
N LEU A 111 1.78 3.01 -3.22
CA LEU A 111 1.31 1.78 -2.59
C LEU A 111 -0.19 1.57 -2.81
N ILE A 112 -0.99 2.63 -2.63
CA ILE A 112 -2.45 2.57 -2.87
C ILE A 112 -2.73 2.33 -4.36
N GLU A 113 -2.04 3.03 -5.26
CA GLU A 113 -2.17 2.86 -6.70
C GLU A 113 -1.86 1.42 -7.13
N PHE A 114 -0.78 0.84 -6.59
CA PHE A 114 -0.41 -0.55 -6.81
C PHE A 114 -1.50 -1.53 -6.33
N GLY A 115 -2.01 -1.34 -5.11
CA GLY A 115 -3.11 -2.15 -4.58
C GLY A 115 -4.39 -2.04 -5.43
N LEU A 116 -4.72 -0.85 -5.94
CA LEU A 116 -5.87 -0.63 -6.83
C LEU A 116 -5.70 -1.28 -8.21
N LYS A 117 -4.45 -1.37 -8.71
CA LYS A 117 -4.12 -2.10 -9.95
C LYS A 117 -4.32 -3.60 -9.78
N ILE A 118 -3.83 -4.20 -8.68
CA ILE A 118 -3.98 -5.65 -8.45
C ILE A 118 -5.43 -6.03 -8.14
N THR A 119 -6.19 -5.13 -7.53
CA THR A 119 -7.62 -5.34 -7.24
C THR A 119 -8.54 -4.90 -8.38
N SER A 120 -8.04 -4.79 -9.61
CA SER A 120 -8.84 -4.38 -10.77
C SER A 120 -10.02 -5.32 -11.04
N LEU A 121 -10.99 -4.84 -11.82
CA LEU A 121 -12.12 -5.67 -12.26
C LEU A 121 -11.67 -6.90 -13.05
N GLU A 122 -10.54 -6.80 -13.75
CA GLU A 122 -9.92 -7.92 -14.46
C GLU A 122 -9.47 -9.01 -13.47
N ALA A 123 -8.82 -8.63 -12.38
CA ALA A 123 -8.43 -9.56 -11.32
C ALA A 123 -9.63 -10.22 -10.62
N LEU A 124 -10.78 -9.55 -10.57
CA LEU A 124 -12.02 -10.13 -10.07
C LEU A 124 -12.63 -11.13 -11.07
N ALA A 125 -12.53 -10.84 -12.37
CA ALA A 125 -13.02 -11.71 -13.45
C ALA A 125 -12.18 -12.99 -13.58
N GLU A 126 -10.85 -12.92 -13.40
CA GLU A 126 -9.97 -14.09 -13.35
C GLU A 126 -10.33 -15.07 -12.21
N LEU A 127 -10.92 -14.57 -11.13
CA LEU A 127 -11.36 -15.36 -9.98
C LEU A 127 -12.81 -15.83 -10.09
N ALA A 128 -13.53 -15.42 -11.14
CA ALA A 128 -14.87 -15.95 -11.37
C ALA A 128 -14.75 -17.44 -11.70
N PRO A 129 -15.53 -18.31 -11.05
CA PRO A 129 -15.53 -19.72 -11.42
C PRO A 129 -15.94 -19.81 -12.89
N ASP A 130 -15.11 -20.47 -13.70
CA ASP A 130 -15.45 -20.84 -15.07
C ASP A 130 -16.87 -21.42 -15.08
N GLY A 131 -17.73 -20.86 -15.92
CA GLY A 131 -19.14 -21.24 -16.06
C GLY A 131 -19.33 -22.62 -16.68
N ASN A 132 -18.66 -23.65 -16.15
CA ASN A 132 -18.74 -25.03 -16.59
C ASN A 132 -18.97 -25.94 -15.39
N GLN A 133 -20.07 -25.70 -14.69
CA GLN A 133 -20.71 -26.72 -13.87
C GLN A 133 -22.16 -26.80 -14.33
N SER A 134 -22.38 -27.69 -15.31
CA SER A 134 -23.71 -28.18 -15.67
C SER A 134 -24.47 -28.55 -14.42
N LEU A 135 -25.56 -27.84 -14.16
CA LEU A 135 -26.73 -28.40 -13.50
C LEU A 135 -27.94 -27.86 -14.25
N GLU A 136 -28.47 -28.73 -15.10
CA GLU A 136 -29.81 -28.67 -15.66
C GLU A 136 -30.80 -28.62 -14.49
N ASP A 137 -31.69 -27.62 -14.47
CA ASP A 137 -33.15 -27.83 -14.35
C ASP A 137 -33.91 -26.51 -14.21
N ASP A 138 -34.74 -26.26 -15.23
CA ASP A 138 -36.10 -25.70 -15.24
C ASP A 138 -36.53 -24.66 -14.18
N VAL A 139 -36.95 -23.46 -14.65
CA VAL A 139 -38.37 -23.15 -14.94
C VAL A 139 -38.47 -21.73 -15.54
N LYS A 140 -39.13 -21.66 -16.71
CA LYS A 140 -39.65 -20.51 -17.49
C LYS A 140 -40.26 -19.39 -16.65
N THR A 141 -40.18 -18.13 -17.14
CA THR A 141 -41.34 -17.36 -17.68
C THR A 141 -40.89 -16.08 -18.42
N LYS A 142 -41.15 -16.09 -19.75
CA LYS A 142 -41.55 -15.04 -20.72
C LYS A 142 -41.44 -13.56 -20.31
N GLU A 143 -40.57 -12.78 -20.98
CA GLU A 143 -40.80 -11.96 -22.20
C GLU A 143 -41.57 -10.64 -21.94
N ASP A 144 -40.90 -9.50 -22.15
CA ASP A 144 -41.30 -8.58 -23.22
C ASP A 144 -40.20 -7.56 -23.57
N GLN A 145 -39.96 -7.44 -24.87
CA GLN A 145 -39.05 -6.51 -25.55
C GLN A 145 -39.78 -5.16 -25.73
N VAL A 146 -39.15 -3.98 -25.89
CA VAL A 146 -38.55 -3.52 -27.15
C VAL A 146 -37.97 -2.09 -26.96
N VAL A 147 -36.64 -1.99 -27.18
CA VAL A 147 -35.91 -1.04 -28.07
C VAL A 147 -35.98 0.50 -27.82
N ASP A 148 -34.85 1.17 -27.52
CA ASP A 148 -34.01 1.78 -28.57
C ASP A 148 -32.61 2.32 -28.11
N LYS A 149 -31.62 2.01 -28.96
CA LYS A 149 -30.33 2.66 -29.32
C LYS A 149 -29.36 3.28 -28.28
N LYS A 150 -28.30 2.49 -28.05
CA LYS A 150 -26.87 2.78 -28.38
C LYS A 150 -26.26 4.12 -27.90
N LEU A 151 -25.60 4.08 -26.73
CA LEU A 151 -24.18 4.49 -26.58
C LEU A 151 -23.60 3.91 -25.27
N THR A 152 -22.34 3.47 -25.31
CA THR A 152 -21.51 2.88 -24.23
C THR A 152 -21.70 1.38 -23.93
N LYS A 153 -21.26 0.54 -24.87
CA LYS A 153 -20.74 -0.80 -24.55
C LYS A 153 -19.40 -0.60 -23.82
N ASN A 154 -19.24 -1.22 -22.64
CA ASN A 154 -18.01 -1.46 -21.86
C ASN A 154 -18.16 -1.25 -20.33
N GLY A 155 -19.34 -0.90 -19.81
CA GLY A 155 -19.51 -0.65 -18.36
C GLY A 155 -20.68 -1.33 -17.65
N LYS A 156 -21.53 -2.09 -18.35
CA LYS A 156 -22.86 -2.47 -17.82
C LYS A 156 -23.10 -3.98 -17.58
N ASP A 157 -22.19 -4.85 -18.00
CA ASP A 157 -22.40 -6.31 -17.85
C ASP A 157 -22.11 -6.85 -16.44
N TRP A 158 -21.54 -6.05 -15.53
CA TRP A 158 -21.29 -6.47 -14.15
C TRP A 158 -22.44 -6.12 -13.19
N LEU A 159 -23.28 -5.12 -13.52
CA LEU A 159 -24.44 -4.76 -12.70
C LEU A 159 -25.58 -5.79 -12.81
N SER A 160 -25.49 -6.71 -13.76
CA SER A 160 -26.41 -7.85 -13.92
C SER A 160 -25.86 -9.13 -13.30
N LEU A 161 -24.93 -9.04 -12.34
CA LEU A 161 -24.56 -10.21 -11.54
C LEU A 161 -25.82 -10.66 -10.78
N PRO A 162 -26.34 -11.87 -11.07
CA PRO A 162 -27.36 -12.47 -10.21
C PRO A 162 -26.77 -12.55 -8.80
N THR A 163 -27.62 -12.69 -7.78
CA THR A 163 -27.28 -12.99 -6.38
C THR A 163 -26.49 -14.30 -6.19
N ARG A 164 -25.41 -14.47 -6.96
CA ARG A 164 -24.44 -15.55 -6.92
C ARG A 164 -23.61 -15.34 -5.66
N LYS A 165 -23.53 -16.40 -4.86
CA LYS A 165 -22.67 -16.49 -3.69
C LYS A 165 -21.22 -16.24 -4.15
N LEU A 166 -20.73 -15.01 -3.98
CA LEU A 166 -19.35 -14.63 -4.30
C LEU A 166 -18.39 -15.56 -3.54
N SER A 167 -17.30 -15.95 -4.21
CA SER A 167 -16.21 -16.69 -3.55
C SER A 167 -15.61 -15.85 -2.43
N GLU A 168 -15.08 -16.48 -1.38
CA GLU A 168 -14.41 -15.78 -0.27
C GLU A 168 -13.23 -14.94 -0.79
N ASP A 169 -12.51 -15.41 -1.81
CA ASP A 169 -11.42 -14.65 -2.44
C ASP A 169 -11.93 -13.40 -3.19
N GLN A 170 -13.10 -13.51 -3.84
CA GLN A 170 -13.74 -12.38 -4.51
C GLN A 170 -14.24 -11.35 -3.49
N LYS A 171 -14.83 -11.80 -2.38
CA LYS A 171 -15.25 -10.91 -1.29
C LYS A 171 -14.05 -10.18 -0.68
N CYS A 172 -12.97 -10.90 -0.41
CA CYS A 172 -11.72 -10.32 0.10
C CYS A 172 -11.19 -9.24 -0.86
N LEU A 173 -11.17 -9.51 -2.16
CA LEU A 173 -10.73 -8.54 -3.18
C LEU A 173 -11.62 -7.29 -3.18
N ILE A 174 -12.95 -7.45 -3.16
CA ILE A 174 -13.90 -6.33 -3.16
C ILE A 174 -13.74 -5.47 -1.89
N VAL A 175 -13.62 -6.10 -0.72
CA VAL A 175 -13.42 -5.40 0.56
C VAL A 175 -12.09 -4.65 0.55
N THR A 176 -11.03 -5.27 0.05
CA THR A 176 -9.71 -4.64 -0.07
C THR A 176 -9.79 -3.43 -1.02
N ARG A 177 -10.37 -3.59 -2.20
CA ARG A 177 -10.53 -2.51 -3.19
C ARG A 177 -11.30 -1.33 -2.60
N ARG A 178 -12.44 -1.58 -1.95
CA ARG A 178 -13.24 -0.51 -1.30
C ARG A 178 -12.42 0.21 -0.23
N THR A 179 -11.63 -0.52 0.53
CA THR A 179 -10.80 0.05 1.59
C THR A 179 -9.67 0.89 1.02
N LEU A 180 -9.01 0.44 -0.04
CA LEU A 180 -7.96 1.18 -0.75
C LEU A 180 -8.51 2.46 -1.41
N LEU A 181 -9.71 2.41 -2.00
CA LEU A 181 -10.39 3.61 -2.52
C LEU A 181 -10.63 4.62 -1.41
N ARG A 182 -11.16 4.17 -0.26
CA ARG A 182 -11.34 5.04 0.91
C ARG A 182 -10.02 5.62 1.40
N PHE A 183 -8.94 4.84 1.43
CA PHE A 183 -7.62 5.35 1.79
C PHE A 183 -7.11 6.37 0.77
N SER A 184 -7.35 6.16 -0.53
CA SER A 184 -7.02 7.12 -1.59
C SER A 184 -7.71 8.46 -1.37
N ASP A 185 -9.03 8.45 -1.14
CA ASP A 185 -9.81 9.67 -0.92
C ASP A 185 -9.33 10.42 0.33
N ARG A 186 -9.04 9.66 1.40
CA ARG A 186 -8.50 10.22 2.64
C ARG A 186 -7.10 10.76 2.50
N LEU A 187 -6.23 10.09 1.76
CA LEU A 187 -4.88 10.58 1.48
C LEU A 187 -4.95 11.90 0.71
N HIS A 188 -5.86 12.00 -0.25
CA HIS A 188 -6.08 13.25 -0.98
C HIS A 188 -6.57 14.36 -0.04
N THR A 189 -7.55 14.09 0.83
CA THR A 189 -8.01 15.10 1.79
C THR A 189 -6.92 15.51 2.77
N TYR A 190 -6.13 14.55 3.27
CA TYR A 190 -4.99 14.81 4.15
C TYR A 190 -3.91 15.65 3.46
N GLU A 191 -3.61 15.36 2.20
CA GLU A 191 -2.73 16.17 1.35
C GLU A 191 -3.22 17.62 1.24
N GLN A 192 -4.52 17.85 1.06
CA GLN A 192 -5.08 19.21 1.04
C GLN A 192 -4.94 19.90 2.40
N ILE A 193 -5.15 19.19 3.51
CA ILE A 193 -5.00 19.73 4.87
C ILE A 193 -3.55 20.20 5.12
N ILE A 194 -2.56 19.39 4.73
CA ILE A 194 -1.14 19.76 4.83
C ILE A 194 -0.68 20.71 3.71
N SER A 195 -1.60 21.22 2.88
CA SER A 195 -1.33 22.16 1.77
C SER A 195 -0.31 21.64 0.76
N SER A 196 -0.32 20.33 0.51
CA SER A 196 0.61 19.64 -0.38
C SER A 196 2.09 19.76 0.03
N SER A 197 2.38 20.09 1.29
CA SER A 197 3.75 20.10 1.81
C SER A 197 4.20 18.67 2.11
N GLU A 198 5.11 18.12 1.30
CA GLU A 198 5.66 16.77 1.53
C GLU A 198 6.40 16.66 2.87
N THR A 199 7.01 17.75 3.34
CA THR A 199 7.73 17.79 4.62
C THR A 199 6.82 17.78 5.84
N ALA A 200 5.54 18.15 5.67
CA ALA A 200 4.53 18.11 6.73
C ALA A 200 3.80 16.77 6.80
N TYR A 201 4.09 15.83 5.89
CA TYR A 201 3.51 14.50 5.93
C TYR A 201 4.05 13.71 7.12
N ASP A 202 3.14 13.30 8.00
CA ASP A 202 3.44 12.40 9.11
C ASP A 202 2.69 11.09 8.91
N ARG A 203 3.45 9.99 8.91
CA ARG A 203 2.94 8.63 8.73
C ARG A 203 1.94 8.23 9.82
N GLU A 204 2.23 8.54 11.08
CA GLU A 204 1.39 8.15 12.22
C GLU A 204 0.08 8.95 12.21
N MET A 205 0.16 10.24 11.91
CA MET A 205 -1.02 11.09 11.75
C MET A 205 -1.90 10.60 10.61
N TYR A 206 -1.31 10.23 9.46
CA TYR A 206 -2.07 9.66 8.35
C TYR A 206 -2.65 8.27 8.68
N ASP A 207 -1.92 7.40 9.39
CA ASP A 207 -2.46 6.08 9.80
C ASP A 207 -3.66 6.21 10.74
N LYS A 208 -3.58 7.13 11.71
CA LYS A 208 -4.72 7.49 12.57
C LYS A 208 -5.87 8.02 11.72
N PHE A 209 -5.59 9.01 10.86
CA PHE A 209 -6.60 9.67 10.03
C PHE A 209 -7.30 8.71 9.07
N ARG A 210 -6.60 7.76 8.46
CA ARG A 210 -7.20 6.82 7.49
C ARG A 210 -8.07 5.73 8.12
N ARG A 211 -7.89 5.45 9.42
CA ARG A 211 -8.68 4.45 10.17
C ARG A 211 -9.82 5.04 10.98
N GLN A 212 -9.71 6.30 11.40
CA GLN A 212 -10.69 6.97 12.26
C GLN A 212 -11.99 7.37 11.53
N PRO A 213 -13.17 7.35 12.15
CA PRO A 213 -14.37 7.96 11.56
C PRO A 213 -14.15 9.43 11.22
N ILE A 214 -14.62 9.88 10.05
CA ILE A 214 -14.41 11.25 9.55
C ILE A 214 -14.91 12.29 10.55
N VAL A 215 -16.05 12.04 11.19
CA VAL A 215 -16.66 12.95 12.18
C VAL A 215 -15.73 13.18 13.36
N LEU A 216 -15.05 12.14 13.86
CA LEU A 216 -14.11 12.28 14.96
C LEU A 216 -12.89 13.11 14.53
N SER A 217 -12.34 12.84 13.34
CA SER A 217 -11.24 13.65 12.80
C SER A 217 -11.65 15.12 12.64
N ALA A 218 -12.88 15.38 12.19
CA ALA A 218 -13.41 16.74 12.05
C ALA A 218 -13.58 17.43 13.41
N VAL A 219 -14.04 16.72 14.44
CA VAL A 219 -14.15 17.24 15.81
C VAL A 219 -12.77 17.54 16.40
N GLU A 220 -11.77 16.68 16.20
CA GLU A 220 -10.39 16.93 16.66
C GLU A 220 -9.82 18.20 16.01
N LEU A 221 -9.97 18.35 14.69
CA LEU A 221 -9.52 19.55 13.97
C LEU A 221 -10.28 20.82 14.39
N ALA A 222 -11.58 20.70 14.68
CA ALA A 222 -12.37 21.82 15.20
C ALA A 222 -11.86 22.28 16.57
N ARG A 223 -11.48 21.35 17.45
CA ARG A 223 -10.91 21.66 18.77
C ARG A 223 -9.53 22.32 18.68
N GLU A 224 -8.78 22.03 17.62
CA GLU A 224 -7.51 22.68 17.30
C GLU A 224 -7.70 24.06 16.61
N SER A 225 -8.95 24.51 16.45
CA SER A 225 -9.31 25.75 15.75
C SER A 225 -8.92 25.78 14.26
N ASP A 226 -8.65 24.63 13.64
CA ASP A 226 -8.35 24.52 12.20
C ASP A 226 -9.63 24.49 11.36
N HIS A 227 -10.26 25.66 11.25
CA HIS A 227 -11.46 25.89 10.43
C HIS A 227 -11.23 25.52 8.96
N ARG A 228 -10.02 25.74 8.42
CA ARG A 228 -9.71 25.38 7.04
C ARG A 228 -9.76 23.87 6.83
N ALA A 229 -9.12 23.09 7.71
CA ALA A 229 -9.13 21.63 7.62
C ALA A 229 -10.53 21.04 7.78
N VAL A 230 -11.34 21.62 8.67
CA VAL A 230 -12.76 21.24 8.83
C VAL A 230 -13.55 21.52 7.53
N GLY A 231 -13.34 22.67 6.90
CA GLY A 231 -13.96 22.98 5.60
C GLY A 231 -13.56 22.02 4.48
N LEU A 232 -12.29 21.63 4.43
CA LEU A 232 -11.81 20.62 3.48
C LEU A 232 -12.46 19.25 3.74
N LEU A 233 -12.63 18.85 5.00
CA LEU A 233 -13.35 17.60 5.33
C LEU A 233 -14.82 17.64 4.92
N LEU A 234 -15.52 18.76 5.16
CA LEU A 234 -16.90 18.90 4.73
C LEU A 234 -17.04 18.86 3.20
N THR A 235 -16.06 19.43 2.48
CA THR A 235 -16.04 19.47 1.01
C THR A 235 -15.73 18.09 0.39
N TYR A 236 -14.63 17.45 0.80
CA TYR A 236 -14.15 16.21 0.18
C TYR A 236 -14.74 14.95 0.82
N GLN A 237 -15.11 14.98 2.10
CA GLN A 237 -15.63 13.84 2.86
C GLN A 237 -17.08 14.06 3.32
N GLY A 238 -17.84 14.86 2.57
CA GLY A 238 -19.19 15.30 2.94
C GLY A 238 -20.17 14.17 3.26
N HIS A 239 -20.06 13.03 2.57
CA HIS A 239 -20.92 11.86 2.81
C HIS A 239 -20.91 11.37 4.27
N GLY A 240 -19.79 11.54 4.98
CA GLY A 240 -19.64 11.13 6.38
C GLY A 240 -19.73 12.30 7.37
N ALA A 241 -19.32 13.50 6.97
CA ALA A 241 -19.22 14.65 7.86
C ALA A 241 -20.49 15.50 7.91
N LEU A 242 -21.19 15.69 6.77
CA LEU A 242 -22.34 16.61 6.67
C LEU A 242 -23.51 16.26 7.60
N PRO A 243 -23.88 14.99 7.83
CA PRO A 243 -24.96 14.67 8.77
C PRO A 243 -24.68 15.15 10.21
N TYR A 244 -23.41 15.34 10.55
CA TYR A 244 -22.94 15.77 11.87
C TYR A 244 -22.32 17.17 11.83
N TRP A 245 -22.56 17.93 10.77
CA TRP A 245 -21.96 19.24 10.51
C TRP A 245 -22.05 20.17 11.73
N LEU A 246 -23.26 20.39 12.26
CA LEU A 246 -23.45 21.28 13.43
C LEU A 246 -22.74 20.77 14.69
N THR A 247 -22.65 19.44 14.85
CA THR A 247 -21.91 18.83 15.96
C THR A 247 -20.42 19.12 15.87
N VAL A 248 -19.85 19.03 14.66
CA VAL A 248 -18.46 19.40 14.40
C VAL A 248 -18.23 20.88 14.73
N LEU A 249 -19.08 21.77 14.23
CA LEU A 249 -18.93 23.21 14.48
C LEU A 249 -19.07 23.57 15.98
N SER A 250 -19.93 22.88 16.72
CA SER A 250 -20.10 23.13 18.16
C SER A 250 -18.85 22.81 19.00
N ASN A 251 -17.87 22.09 18.43
CA ASN A 251 -16.62 21.76 19.12
C ASN A 251 -15.51 22.81 18.89
N PHE A 252 -15.75 23.88 18.13
CA PHE A 252 -14.80 25.00 18.07
C PHE A 252 -14.64 25.65 19.45
N PRO A 253 -13.40 25.91 19.92
CA PRO A 253 -13.18 26.64 21.15
C PRO A 253 -13.82 28.02 21.10
N GLU A 254 -14.38 28.47 22.23
CA GLU A 254 -15.00 29.79 22.38
C GLU A 254 -14.02 30.94 22.09
N THR A 255 -12.70 30.67 22.13
CA THR A 255 -11.64 31.62 21.79
C THR A 255 -11.46 31.82 20.27
N THR A 256 -12.08 31.00 19.44
CA THR A 256 -11.97 31.08 17.97
C THR A 256 -12.88 32.19 17.45
N ASP A 257 -12.35 33.08 16.61
CA ASP A 257 -13.14 34.15 15.98
C ASP A 257 -14.26 33.57 15.09
N PRO A 258 -15.55 33.88 15.35
CA PRO A 258 -16.67 33.46 14.52
C PRO A 258 -16.58 33.87 13.05
N ALA A 259 -15.84 34.94 12.74
CA ALA A 259 -15.63 35.35 11.35
C ALA A 259 -14.78 34.34 10.56
N ALA A 260 -13.88 33.60 11.23
CA ALA A 260 -12.96 32.67 10.58
C ALA A 260 -13.63 31.42 10.01
N TYR A 261 -14.73 30.96 10.63
CA TYR A 261 -15.49 29.80 10.17
C TYR A 261 -16.87 30.15 9.62
N LYS A 262 -17.12 31.44 9.32
CA LYS A 262 -18.40 31.92 8.79
C LYS A 262 -18.82 31.17 7.52
N ASP A 263 -17.87 30.89 6.63
CA ASP A 263 -18.11 30.19 5.37
C ASP A 263 -18.53 28.72 5.56
N LEU A 264 -18.30 28.18 6.77
CA LEU A 264 -18.74 26.83 7.15
C LEU A 264 -20.11 26.83 7.79
N LEU A 265 -20.79 27.96 7.95
CA LEU A 265 -22.14 28.00 8.51
C LEU A 265 -23.17 27.81 7.38
N PRO A 266 -24.26 27.06 7.63
CA PRO A 266 -25.34 26.96 6.66
C PRO A 266 -25.96 28.34 6.41
N GLU A 267 -26.07 28.73 5.15
CA GLU A 267 -26.84 29.91 4.78
C GLU A 267 -28.31 29.63 5.06
N CYS A 268 -28.93 30.42 5.94
CA CYS A 268 -30.39 30.38 6.11
C CYS A 268 -31.02 30.95 4.83
N SER A 269 -31.46 30.07 3.94
CA SER A 269 -32.43 30.44 2.90
C SER A 269 -33.74 30.79 3.59
N GLY A 270 -34.00 32.10 3.76
CA GLY A 270 -35.30 32.63 4.19
C GLY A 270 -36.34 32.54 3.08
#